data_AF-A0A3N5G776-F1
#
_entry.id   AF-A0A3N5G776-F1
#
_cell.length_a   1.000
_cell.length_b   1.000
_cell.length_c   1.000
_cell.angle_alpha   90.00
_cell.angle_beta   90.00
_cell.angle_gamma   90.00
#
_symmetry.space_group_name_H-M   'P 1'
#
loop_
_entity.id
_entity.type
_entity.pdbx_description
1 polymer ?
#
loop_
_entity_poly.entity_id
_entity_poly.type
_entity_poly.pdbx_seq_one_letter_code
_entity_poly.pdbx_strand_id
1 'polypeptide(L)'
;MQSFPNDRIALRRLIEERLRDSRPSTDPREALPAGFSTEVAAAVREYFPPSPAAAAVLMPIVDHERGLSVLLTQRASHLKNHAGQISFPGGRIEPADGGPLAAALRETEEEIGLSREHVAFAGYLDPQLVLTGYWVTPVVGFVRPGFALTLDRREVESTFEVPLAHILDSANHRSRERLIGTIAVQV
;
A
#
# COMPACT_ATOMS: atom_id res chain seq x y z
N MET A 1 21.53 -4.40 9.04
CA MET A 1 20.87 -3.41 8.17
C MET A 1 21.08 -3.87 6.74
N GLN A 2 20.03 -4.31 6.02
CA GLN A 2 20.19 -4.73 4.62
C GLN A 2 20.43 -3.49 3.76
N SER A 3 21.56 -3.46 3.06
CA SER A 3 21.83 -2.42 2.06
C SER A 3 21.06 -2.76 0.79
N PHE A 4 20.12 -1.90 0.40
CA PHE A 4 19.44 -2.05 -0.88
C PHE A 4 20.35 -1.56 -2.02
N PRO A 5 20.27 -2.16 -3.22
CA PRO A 5 20.96 -1.63 -4.38
C PRO A 5 20.44 -0.22 -4.73
N ASN A 6 21.34 0.73 -4.94
CA ASN A 6 20.99 2.04 -5.53
C ASN A 6 20.81 1.97 -7.06
N ASP A 7 21.10 0.81 -7.67
CA ASP A 7 20.91 0.58 -9.09
C ASP A 7 19.46 0.18 -9.40
N ARG A 8 18.82 0.92 -10.32
CA ARG A 8 17.41 0.75 -10.71
C ARG A 8 17.12 -0.68 -11.17
N ILE A 9 17.98 -1.24 -12.02
CA ILE A 9 17.76 -2.56 -12.64
C ILE A 9 17.90 -3.65 -11.59
N ALA A 10 18.94 -3.58 -10.74
CA ALA A 10 19.16 -4.52 -9.66
C ALA A 10 18.03 -4.49 -8.62
N LEU A 11 17.56 -3.28 -8.24
CA LEU A 11 16.47 -3.15 -7.28
C LEU A 11 15.14 -3.67 -7.83
N ARG A 12 14.80 -3.34 -9.08
CA ARG A 12 13.62 -3.89 -9.77
C ARG A 12 13.66 -5.42 -9.78
N ARG A 13 14.79 -6.00 -10.22
CA ARG A 13 14.99 -7.45 -10.27
C ARG A 13 14.84 -8.10 -8.89
N LEU A 14 15.40 -7.49 -7.85
CA LEU A 14 15.27 -7.99 -6.48
C LEU A 14 13.80 -8.04 -6.03
N ILE A 15 13.01 -7.00 -6.33
CA ILE A 15 11.58 -6.96 -6.02
C ILE A 15 10.84 -8.07 -6.77
N GLU A 16 11.07 -8.20 -8.09
CA GLU A 16 10.46 -9.26 -8.90
C GLU A 16 10.83 -10.66 -8.40
N GLU A 17 12.09 -10.89 -7.97
CA GLU A 17 12.54 -12.16 -7.40
C GLU A 17 11.92 -12.46 -6.04
N ARG A 18 11.79 -11.45 -5.17
CA ARG A 18 11.22 -11.63 -3.82
C ARG A 18 9.71 -11.83 -3.81
N LEU A 19 9.03 -11.22 -4.78
CA LEU A 19 7.58 -11.29 -4.90
C LEU A 19 7.11 -12.37 -5.87
N ARG A 20 8.04 -13.05 -6.54
CA ARG A 20 7.74 -14.18 -7.42
C ARG A 20 6.91 -15.21 -6.69
N ASP A 21 5.85 -15.67 -7.36
CA ASP A 21 4.93 -16.70 -6.86
C ASP A 21 4.19 -16.35 -5.56
N SER A 22 4.30 -15.12 -5.07
CA SER A 22 3.48 -14.63 -3.96
C SER A 22 1.99 -14.84 -4.24
N ARG A 23 1.24 -15.06 -3.16
CA ARG A 23 -0.20 -15.28 -3.17
C ARG A 23 -0.83 -14.35 -2.14
N PRO A 24 -2.00 -13.78 -2.43
CA PRO A 24 -2.70 -13.01 -1.42
C PRO A 24 -3.17 -13.95 -0.32
N SER A 25 -3.07 -13.52 0.93
CA SER A 25 -3.71 -14.23 2.03
C SER A 25 -5.22 -14.27 1.82
N THR A 26 -5.85 -15.36 2.27
CA THR A 26 -7.31 -15.55 2.24
C THR A 26 -7.92 -15.54 3.64
N ASP A 27 -7.08 -15.40 4.68
CA ASP A 27 -7.49 -15.43 6.08
C ASP A 27 -7.20 -14.09 6.77
N PRO A 28 -8.23 -13.33 7.20
CA PRO A 28 -8.02 -12.06 7.93
C PRO A 28 -7.28 -12.23 9.27
N ARG A 29 -7.12 -13.45 9.77
CA ARG A 29 -6.32 -13.74 10.97
C ARG A 29 -4.81 -13.65 10.70
N GLU A 30 -4.39 -13.81 9.46
CA GLU A 30 -2.99 -13.66 9.04
C GLU A 30 -2.59 -12.18 8.92
N ALA A 31 -3.55 -11.28 8.80
CA ALA A 31 -3.29 -9.84 8.79
C ALA A 31 -2.82 -9.36 10.17
N LEU A 32 -1.60 -8.81 10.19
CA LEU A 32 -1.06 -8.14 11.36
C LEU A 32 -1.30 -6.63 11.24
N PRO A 33 -1.54 -5.93 12.35
CA PRO A 33 -1.45 -4.49 12.40
C PRO A 33 -0.13 -4.00 11.72
N ALA A 34 -0.23 -2.99 10.87
CA ALA A 34 0.91 -2.46 10.12
C ALA A 34 2.01 -1.92 11.05
N GLY A 35 3.25 -2.37 10.87
CA GLY A 35 4.42 -1.87 11.62
C GLY A 35 4.60 -2.45 13.02
N PHE A 36 3.80 -3.44 13.42
CA PHE A 36 3.89 -4.06 14.74
C PHE A 36 4.61 -5.41 14.71
N SER A 37 5.36 -5.72 15.77
CA SER A 37 5.84 -7.09 15.99
C SER A 37 4.67 -8.02 16.26
N THR A 38 4.87 -9.33 16.08
CA THR A 38 3.83 -10.34 16.32
C THR A 38 3.27 -10.29 17.74
N GLU A 39 4.11 -10.02 18.73
CA GLU A 39 3.70 -9.89 20.13
C GLU A 39 2.81 -8.68 20.35
N VAL A 40 3.20 -7.52 19.81
CA VAL A 40 2.40 -6.30 19.91
C VAL A 40 1.09 -6.45 19.15
N ALA A 41 1.14 -7.01 17.94
CA ALA A 41 -0.03 -7.31 17.11
C ALA A 41 -1.06 -8.19 17.84
N ALA A 42 -0.61 -9.22 18.56
CA ALA A 42 -1.48 -10.07 19.37
C ALA A 42 -2.10 -9.29 20.54
N ALA A 43 -1.31 -8.45 21.22
CA ALA A 43 -1.77 -7.66 22.36
C ALA A 43 -2.80 -6.59 21.97
N VAL A 44 -2.70 -6.02 20.77
CA VAL A 44 -3.64 -4.98 20.31
C VAL A 44 -4.82 -5.52 19.51
N ARG A 45 -4.89 -6.82 19.23
CA ARG A 45 -5.89 -7.42 18.33
C ARG A 45 -7.34 -7.15 18.74
N GLU A 46 -7.61 -7.10 20.05
CA GLU A 46 -8.96 -6.82 20.58
C GLU A 46 -9.49 -5.43 20.23
N TYR A 47 -8.60 -4.48 19.92
CA TYR A 47 -8.97 -3.12 19.52
C TYR A 47 -9.31 -3.01 18.03
N PHE A 48 -9.13 -4.09 17.27
CA PHE A 48 -9.50 -4.14 15.86
C PHE A 48 -10.86 -4.83 15.69
N PRO A 49 -11.63 -4.46 14.66
CA PRO A 49 -12.92 -5.09 14.41
C PRO A 49 -12.81 -6.62 14.24
N PRO A 50 -13.74 -7.41 14.81
CA PRO A 50 -13.66 -8.87 14.80
C PRO A 50 -13.88 -9.48 13.40
N SER A 51 -14.53 -8.73 12.51
CA SER A 51 -14.78 -9.12 11.11
C SER A 51 -14.38 -7.97 10.20
N PRO A 52 -13.08 -7.82 9.89
CA PRO A 52 -12.60 -6.75 9.02
C PRO A 52 -13.03 -7.02 7.56
N ALA A 53 -13.44 -5.98 6.86
CA ALA A 53 -13.74 -6.07 5.43
C ALA A 53 -12.44 -6.24 4.61
N ALA A 54 -12.49 -7.03 3.55
CA ALA A 54 -11.36 -7.20 2.65
C ALA A 54 -11.16 -5.95 1.80
N ALA A 55 -9.92 -5.48 1.71
CA ALA A 55 -9.51 -4.36 0.88
C ALA A 55 -8.20 -4.68 0.16
N ALA A 56 -7.93 -4.00 -0.94
CA ALA A 56 -6.68 -4.10 -1.66
C ALA A 56 -6.21 -2.72 -2.11
N VAL A 57 -4.90 -2.50 -2.02
CA VAL A 57 -4.26 -1.26 -2.48
C VAL A 57 -3.18 -1.59 -3.48
N LEU A 58 -3.03 -0.76 -4.51
CA LEU A 58 -1.88 -0.83 -5.40
C LEU A 58 -0.72 -0.06 -4.77
N MET A 59 0.46 -0.67 -4.71
CA MET A 59 1.74 -0.01 -4.49
C MET A 59 2.39 0.23 -5.86
N PRO A 60 2.05 1.34 -6.56
CA PRO A 60 2.58 1.63 -7.88
C PRO A 60 4.04 2.08 -7.79
N ILE A 61 4.95 1.28 -8.32
CA ILE A 61 6.37 1.61 -8.46
C ILE A 61 6.61 2.11 -9.88
N VAL A 62 6.79 3.40 -10.08
CA VAL A 62 7.05 3.97 -11.41
C VAL A 62 8.51 3.74 -11.80
N ASP A 63 8.72 3.07 -12.94
CA ASP A 63 10.05 2.71 -13.44
C ASP A 63 10.60 3.79 -14.38
N HIS A 64 10.94 4.95 -13.81
CA HIS A 64 11.59 6.03 -14.56
C HIS A 64 13.03 5.66 -14.91
N GLU A 65 13.54 6.20 -16.02
CA GLU A 65 14.94 5.97 -16.42
C GLU A 65 15.95 6.33 -15.32
N ARG A 66 15.66 7.38 -14.55
CA ARG A 66 16.52 7.90 -13.48
C ARG A 66 16.43 7.13 -12.16
N GLY A 67 15.49 6.21 -12.02
CA GLY A 67 15.29 5.44 -10.78
C GLY A 67 13.83 5.08 -10.53
N LEU A 68 13.61 4.23 -9.52
CA LEU A 68 12.27 3.83 -9.10
C LEU A 68 11.68 4.85 -8.14
N SER A 69 10.41 5.19 -8.31
CA SER A 69 9.62 6.01 -7.40
C SER A 69 8.31 5.31 -7.06
N VAL A 70 7.66 5.74 -5.99
CA VAL A 70 6.36 5.25 -5.54
C VAL A 70 5.34 6.36 -5.71
N LEU A 71 4.28 6.10 -6.48
CA LEU A 71 3.17 7.04 -6.66
C LEU A 71 2.18 6.90 -5.50
N LEU A 72 1.83 8.03 -4.90
CA LEU A 72 0.96 8.11 -3.72
C LEU A 72 -0.19 9.09 -3.98
N THR A 73 -1.29 8.89 -3.26
CA THR A 73 -2.45 9.78 -3.24
C THR A 73 -2.49 10.56 -1.94
N GLN A 74 -2.99 11.79 -2.01
CA GLN A 74 -3.41 12.57 -0.86
C GLN A 74 -4.93 12.70 -0.88
N ARG A 75 -5.60 12.21 0.17
CA ARG A 75 -7.06 12.27 0.29
C ARG A 75 -7.54 13.71 0.43
N ALA A 76 -8.68 14.01 -0.18
CA ALA A 76 -9.28 15.34 -0.15
C ALA A 76 -9.56 15.83 1.29
N SER A 77 -9.10 17.03 1.60
CA SER A 77 -9.22 17.68 2.92
C SER A 77 -10.67 17.86 3.41
N HIS A 78 -11.65 17.84 2.51
CA HIS A 78 -13.07 18.00 2.84
C HIS A 78 -13.78 16.69 3.24
N LEU A 79 -13.10 15.55 3.20
CA LEU A 79 -13.68 14.25 3.56
C LEU A 79 -13.84 14.11 5.08
N LYS A 80 -15.00 13.58 5.51
CA LYS A 80 -15.32 13.40 6.94
C LYS A 80 -14.34 12.47 7.66
N ASN A 81 -13.81 11.49 6.95
CA ASN A 81 -12.82 10.54 7.48
C ASN A 81 -11.52 10.67 6.66
N HIS A 82 -10.38 10.62 7.34
CA HIS A 82 -9.05 10.52 6.72
C HIS A 82 -8.63 11.71 5.83
N ALA A 83 -9.17 12.91 6.08
CA ALA A 83 -8.80 14.14 5.36
C ALA A 83 -7.28 14.36 5.36
N GLY A 84 -6.71 14.61 4.18
CA GLY A 84 -5.29 14.91 3.99
C GLY A 84 -4.33 13.74 4.21
N GLN A 85 -4.83 12.52 4.48
CA GLN A 85 -3.97 11.35 4.63
C GLN A 85 -3.27 11.00 3.32
N ILE A 86 -2.01 10.58 3.44
CA ILE A 86 -1.24 9.98 2.35
C ILE A 86 -1.52 8.49 2.33
N SER A 87 -1.86 7.97 1.16
CA SER A 87 -2.23 6.57 0.98
C SER A 87 -1.75 6.04 -0.38
N PHE A 88 -1.72 4.72 -0.46
CA PHE A 88 -1.77 4.04 -1.75
C PHE A 88 -3.19 4.12 -2.32
N PRO A 89 -3.35 4.20 -3.66
CA PRO A 89 -4.67 4.09 -4.27
C PRO A 89 -5.23 2.69 -4.07
N GLY A 90 -6.54 2.59 -3.85
CA GLY A 90 -7.19 1.33 -3.54
C GLY A 90 -8.38 1.44 -2.62
N GLY A 91 -9.04 0.31 -2.41
CA GLY A 91 -10.32 0.30 -1.73
C GLY A 91 -10.81 -1.10 -1.39
N ARG A 92 -12.11 -1.19 -1.16
CA ARG A 92 -12.75 -2.44 -0.75
C ARG A 92 -12.73 -3.44 -1.90
N ILE A 93 -12.51 -4.71 -1.59
CA ILE A 93 -12.73 -5.80 -2.55
C ILE A 93 -14.23 -6.06 -2.64
N GLU A 94 -14.78 -5.88 -3.84
CA GLU A 94 -16.18 -6.17 -4.13
C GLU A 94 -16.39 -7.64 -4.54
N PRO A 95 -17.59 -8.20 -4.37
CA PRO A 95 -17.88 -9.58 -4.79
C PRO A 95 -17.66 -9.84 -6.29
N ALA A 96 -17.76 -8.80 -7.11
CA ALA A 96 -17.53 -8.87 -8.56
C ALA A 96 -16.04 -8.81 -8.93
N ASP A 97 -15.16 -8.40 -8.01
CA ASP A 97 -13.73 -8.34 -8.27
C ASP A 97 -13.16 -9.76 -8.34
N GLY A 98 -12.35 -10.03 -9.38
CA GLY A 98 -11.63 -11.29 -9.55
C GLY A 98 -10.48 -11.52 -8.56
N GLY A 99 -10.55 -10.92 -7.37
CA GLY A 99 -9.52 -10.96 -6.33
C GLY A 99 -8.81 -9.62 -6.08
N PRO A 100 -7.82 -9.59 -5.15
CA PRO A 100 -7.19 -8.35 -4.69
C PRO A 100 -6.52 -7.53 -5.79
N LEU A 101 -5.86 -8.16 -6.77
CA LEU A 101 -5.28 -7.45 -7.91
C LEU A 101 -6.35 -6.73 -8.74
N ALA A 102 -7.49 -7.38 -9.00
CA ALA A 102 -8.56 -6.77 -9.78
C ALA A 102 -9.16 -5.56 -9.07
N ALA A 103 -9.41 -5.70 -7.76
CA ALA A 103 -9.91 -4.60 -6.92
C ALA A 103 -8.93 -3.42 -6.88
N ALA A 104 -7.64 -3.67 -6.59
CA ALA A 104 -6.63 -2.63 -6.53
C ALA A 104 -6.48 -1.86 -7.86
N LEU A 105 -6.54 -2.57 -9.00
CA LEU A 105 -6.50 -1.94 -10.32
C LEU A 105 -7.76 -1.12 -10.62
N ARG A 106 -8.96 -1.64 -10.31
CA ARG A 106 -10.23 -0.93 -10.50
C ARG A 106 -10.24 0.36 -9.70
N GLU A 107 -9.97 0.29 -8.40
CA GLU A 107 -9.94 1.43 -7.49
C GLU A 107 -8.89 2.45 -7.93
N THR A 108 -7.71 2.00 -8.36
CA THR A 108 -6.66 2.89 -8.88
C THR A 108 -7.11 3.64 -10.15
N GLU A 109 -7.82 2.97 -11.06
CA GLU A 109 -8.40 3.61 -12.23
C GLU A 109 -9.50 4.61 -11.86
N GLU A 110 -10.36 4.28 -10.90
CA GLU A 110 -11.46 5.12 -10.43
C GLU A 110 -10.94 6.37 -9.69
N GLU A 111 -9.97 6.23 -8.78
CA GLU A 111 -9.46 7.31 -7.94
C GLU A 111 -8.54 8.27 -8.69
N ILE A 112 -7.63 7.74 -9.52
CA ILE A 112 -6.54 8.55 -10.13
C ILE A 112 -6.43 8.41 -11.65
N GLY A 113 -7.25 7.58 -12.30
CA GLY A 113 -7.25 7.41 -13.74
C GLY A 113 -6.02 6.68 -14.30
N LEU A 114 -5.22 6.03 -13.45
CA LEU A 114 -4.06 5.25 -13.90
C LEU A 114 -4.53 3.94 -14.53
N SER A 115 -4.53 3.89 -15.86
CA SER A 115 -4.91 2.71 -16.64
C SER A 115 -4.06 1.48 -16.28
N ARG A 116 -4.72 0.34 -16.04
CA ARG A 116 -4.08 -0.94 -15.74
C ARG A 116 -3.10 -1.42 -16.81
N GLU A 117 -3.20 -0.92 -18.05
CA GLU A 117 -2.27 -1.25 -19.14
C GLU A 117 -0.85 -0.71 -18.93
N HIS A 118 -0.69 0.26 -18.03
CA HIS A 118 0.61 0.75 -17.57
C HIS A 118 1.19 -0.10 -16.45
N VAL A 119 0.39 -0.97 -15.81
CA VAL A 119 0.76 -1.69 -14.59
C VAL A 119 1.15 -3.13 -14.92
N ALA A 120 2.41 -3.47 -14.67
CA ALA A 120 2.90 -4.84 -14.66
C ALA A 120 2.90 -5.38 -13.23
N PHE A 121 2.08 -6.39 -12.96
CA PHE A 121 1.99 -7.02 -11.64
C PHE A 121 3.33 -7.67 -11.24
N ALA A 122 3.81 -7.38 -10.02
CA ALA A 122 5.03 -7.94 -9.46
C ALA A 122 4.76 -9.00 -8.39
N GLY A 123 3.72 -8.82 -7.58
CA GLY A 123 3.33 -9.75 -6.53
C GLY A 123 2.52 -9.10 -5.40
N TYR A 124 2.27 -9.86 -4.34
CA TYR A 124 1.57 -9.43 -3.14
C TYR A 124 2.54 -9.30 -1.96
N LEU A 125 2.27 -8.37 -1.06
CA LEU A 125 2.86 -8.35 0.28
C LEU A 125 1.88 -8.95 1.30
N ASP A 126 2.37 -9.19 2.51
CA ASP A 126 1.55 -9.66 3.62
C ASP A 126 0.42 -8.64 3.93
N PRO A 127 -0.81 -9.13 4.20
CA PRO A 127 -1.94 -8.25 4.47
C PRO A 127 -1.75 -7.50 5.79
N GLN A 128 -2.28 -6.29 5.83
CA GLN A 128 -2.21 -5.43 7.02
C GLN A 128 -3.60 -5.16 7.59
N LEU A 129 -3.73 -5.31 8.90
CA LEU A 129 -4.95 -4.95 9.61
C LEU A 129 -4.92 -3.47 9.99
N VAL A 130 -5.94 -2.72 9.61
CA VAL A 130 -6.04 -1.29 9.91
C VAL A 130 -7.24 -1.01 10.83
N LEU A 131 -7.09 -0.02 11.72
CA LEU A 131 -8.08 0.31 12.77
C LEU A 131 -9.46 0.67 12.22
N THR A 132 -9.52 1.08 10.95
CA THR A 132 -10.78 1.40 10.24
C THR A 132 -11.61 0.17 9.89
N GLY A 133 -11.15 -1.03 10.23
CA GLY A 133 -11.90 -2.28 10.05
C GLY A 133 -11.68 -2.95 8.71
N TYR A 134 -10.50 -2.76 8.12
CA TYR A 134 -10.10 -3.46 6.91
C TYR A 134 -8.87 -4.32 7.16
N TRP A 135 -8.79 -5.43 6.45
CA TRP A 135 -7.53 -6.14 6.24
C TRP A 135 -7.15 -5.93 4.78
N VAL A 136 -6.04 -5.23 4.59
CA VAL A 136 -5.63 -4.63 3.33
C VAL A 136 -4.53 -5.49 2.73
N THR A 137 -4.76 -6.02 1.54
CA THR A 137 -3.75 -6.75 0.76
C THR A 137 -2.98 -5.77 -0.14
N PRO A 138 -1.68 -5.54 0.09
CA PRO A 138 -0.88 -4.70 -0.80
C PRO A 138 -0.49 -5.46 -2.06
N VAL A 139 -0.80 -4.88 -3.21
CA VAL A 139 -0.48 -5.37 -4.55
C VAL A 139 0.67 -4.53 -5.09
N VAL A 140 1.83 -5.13 -5.36
CA VAL A 140 2.97 -4.42 -5.94
C VAL A 140 2.88 -4.49 -7.46
N GLY A 141 2.98 -3.34 -8.13
CA GLY A 141 2.98 -3.24 -9.58
C GLY A 141 3.99 -2.23 -10.09
N PHE A 142 4.74 -2.60 -11.12
CA PHE A 142 5.61 -1.67 -11.85
C PHE A 142 4.80 -0.88 -12.86
N VAL A 143 4.90 0.44 -12.81
CA VAL A 143 4.19 1.35 -13.71
C VAL A 143 5.15 1.84 -14.78
N ARG A 144 4.82 1.57 -16.05
CA ARG A 144 5.55 2.12 -17.19
C ARG A 144 5.27 3.63 -17.30
N PRO A 145 6.31 4.51 -17.34
CA PRO A 145 6.13 5.94 -17.54
C PRO A 145 5.34 6.32 -18.80
N GLY A 146 4.92 7.59 -18.88
CA GLY A 146 4.13 8.10 -20.02
C GLY A 146 2.62 7.94 -19.85
N PHE A 147 2.14 7.73 -18.62
CA PHE A 147 0.72 7.80 -18.27
C PHE A 147 0.28 9.23 -17.99
N ALA A 148 -1.03 9.48 -18.09
CA ALA A 148 -1.67 10.69 -17.61
C ALA A 148 -2.68 10.32 -16.52
N LEU A 149 -2.74 11.12 -15.45
CA LEU A 149 -3.65 10.90 -14.33
C LEU A 149 -4.88 11.82 -14.45
N THR A 150 -6.05 11.27 -14.14
CA THR A 150 -7.31 12.02 -14.03
C THR A 150 -7.88 11.72 -12.66
N LEU A 151 -7.72 12.66 -11.73
CA LEU A 151 -8.08 12.45 -10.33
C LEU A 151 -9.58 12.63 -10.11
N ASP A 152 -10.21 11.68 -9.42
CA ASP A 152 -11.53 11.93 -8.83
C ASP A 152 -11.38 12.88 -7.64
N ARG A 153 -11.71 14.14 -7.86
CA ARG A 153 -11.58 15.21 -6.87
C ARG A 153 -12.51 15.07 -5.66
N ARG A 154 -13.47 14.15 -5.71
CA ARG A 154 -14.30 13.80 -4.54
C ARG A 154 -13.48 13.02 -3.51
N GLU A 155 -12.47 12.28 -3.95
CA GLU A 155 -11.70 11.37 -3.10
C GLU A 155 -10.23 11.78 -2.97
N VAL A 156 -9.62 12.25 -4.06
CA VAL A 156 -8.19 12.54 -4.17
C VAL A 156 -7.94 14.03 -4.43
N GLU A 157 -7.19 14.67 -3.53
CA GLU A 157 -6.75 16.05 -3.66
C GLU A 157 -5.57 16.18 -4.61
N SER A 158 -4.59 15.29 -4.47
CA SER A 158 -3.34 15.36 -5.22
C SER A 158 -2.69 14.00 -5.32
N THR A 159 -1.75 13.88 -6.26
CA THR A 159 -0.85 12.73 -6.38
C THR A 159 0.58 13.23 -6.45
N PHE A 160 1.49 12.47 -5.88
CA PHE A 160 2.92 12.78 -5.93
C PHE A 160 3.73 11.50 -5.87
N GLU A 161 5.00 11.60 -6.26
CA GLU A 161 5.93 10.49 -6.25
C GLU A 161 7.04 10.71 -5.23
N VAL A 162 7.45 9.63 -4.56
CA VAL A 162 8.61 9.63 -3.65
C VAL A 162 9.63 8.62 -4.17
N PRO A 163 10.93 8.95 -4.25
CA PRO A 163 11.94 7.97 -4.66
C PRO A 163 11.88 6.72 -3.78
N LEU A 164 11.84 5.54 -4.39
CA LEU A 164 11.77 4.28 -3.63
C LEU A 164 12.99 4.11 -2.72
N ALA A 165 14.17 4.54 -3.17
CA ALA A 165 15.38 4.55 -2.36
C ALA A 165 15.24 5.40 -1.09
N HIS A 166 14.49 6.51 -1.13
CA HIS A 166 14.23 7.33 0.05
C HIS A 166 13.34 6.59 1.06
N ILE A 167 12.32 5.87 0.58
CA ILE A 167 11.43 5.06 1.43
C ILE A 167 12.19 3.87 2.04
N LEU A 168 13.09 3.24 1.30
CA LEU A 168 13.83 2.06 1.77
C LEU A 168 14.99 2.39 2.72
N ASP A 169 15.45 3.64 2.72
CA ASP A 169 16.52 4.08 3.61
C ASP A 169 15.98 4.31 5.04
N SER A 170 16.36 3.42 5.95
CA SER A 170 15.99 3.49 7.36
C SER A 170 16.43 4.77 8.07
N ALA A 171 17.41 5.52 7.53
CA ALA A 171 17.79 6.82 8.07
C ALA A 171 16.66 7.87 7.93
N ASN A 172 15.72 7.66 7.00
CA ASN A 172 14.54 8.51 6.82
C ASN A 172 13.37 8.09 7.71
N HIS A 173 13.49 6.99 8.45
CA HIS A 173 12.41 6.48 9.31
C HIS A 173 12.48 7.14 10.68
N ARG A 174 11.33 7.59 11.18
CA ARG A 174 11.19 8.12 12.54
C ARG A 174 10.02 7.45 13.22
N SER A 175 10.32 6.60 14.19
CA SER A 175 9.27 6.02 15.02
C SER A 175 8.57 7.08 15.85
N ARG A 176 7.29 6.85 16.08
CA ARG A 176 6.40 7.64 16.93
C ARG A 176 5.71 6.69 17.89
N GLU A 177 5.64 7.11 19.14
CA GLU A 177 4.76 6.43 20.09
C GLU A 177 3.31 6.75 19.74
N ARG A 178 2.47 5.73 19.71
CA ARG A 178 1.01 5.85 19.66
C ARG A 178 0.40 5.02 20.78
N LEU A 179 -0.77 5.42 21.23
CA LEU A 179 -1.59 4.63 22.14
C LEU A 179 -2.67 3.91 21.33
N ILE A 180 -2.73 2.59 21.47
CA ILE A 180 -3.86 1.78 21.01
C ILE A 180 -4.55 1.25 22.26
N GLY A 181 -5.72 1.81 22.58
CA GLY A 181 -6.32 1.60 23.89
C GLY A 181 -5.41 2.13 25.00
N THR A 182 -4.95 1.23 25.87
CA THR A 182 -4.00 1.53 26.95
C THR A 182 -2.56 1.12 26.63
N ILE A 183 -2.31 0.54 25.45
CA ILE A 183 -1.00 -0.01 25.07
C ILE A 183 -0.23 1.05 24.29
N ALA A 184 0.94 1.43 24.81
CA ALA A 184 1.91 2.26 24.11
C ALA A 184 2.68 1.41 23.10
N VAL A 185 2.71 1.87 21.85
CA VAL A 185 3.33 1.16 20.74
C VAL A 185 4.18 2.11 19.91
N GLN A 186 5.32 1.63 19.41
CA GLN A 186 6.18 2.38 18.49
C GLN A 186 5.80 2.02 17.06
N VAL A 187 5.47 3.02 16.25
CA VAL A 187 5.14 2.90 14.81
C VAL A 187 5.95 3.83 13.96
#